data_AF-A0A4Y7QAV6-F1
#
_entry.id   AF-A0A4Y7QAV6-F1
#
_cell.length_a   1.000
_cell.length_b   1.000
_cell.length_c   1.000
_cell.angle_alpha   90.00
_cell.angle_beta   90.00
_cell.angle_gamma   90.00
#
_symmetry.space_group_name_H-M   'P 1'
#
loop_
_entity.id
_entity.type
_entity.pdbx_description
1 polymer ?
#
loop_
_entity_poly.entity_id
_entity_poly.type
_entity_poly.pdbx_seq_one_letter_code
_entity_poly.pdbx_strand_id
1 'polypeptide(L)'
;MASILVPVLYLTLVIGSLFIFSYFYRKRKAATRLEPWFPSHPERNTYVTLLQLTSPPASDSLLKAALIRRAMADVTRVLYLREAKPALQALLQKGSIGEELWNSFLQAEKEMEAEIVEVMYEANTFVNGWGQVIFASAGEMVQNEKIKKAFDELPKVRAQKETEYSKKRKPKSIQEKPPVSPSSTTSPLPSPAAPPTPTPQSAQSATPASSVPPTPLDPSTNTNGSASSTLAPPPSSIDTESIASSDGELVSPLSPPGLPQTPKSASSSKGTPGKSAKKGKKRK
;
A
#
# COMPACT_ATOMS: atom_id res chain seq x y z
N MET A 1 -39.93 16.74 53.10
CA MET A 1 -39.08 17.31 52.04
C MET A 1 -38.17 16.21 51.53
N ALA A 2 -38.47 15.63 50.37
CA ALA A 2 -37.67 14.54 49.81
C ALA A 2 -36.27 15.05 49.48
N SER A 3 -35.26 14.38 50.03
CA SER A 3 -33.86 14.75 49.94
C SER A 3 -33.35 14.63 48.49
N ILE A 4 -32.99 15.77 47.86
CA ILE A 4 -32.32 15.83 46.53
C ILE A 4 -30.99 15.07 46.52
N LEU A 5 -30.36 14.88 47.68
CA LEU A 5 -29.07 14.19 47.78
C LEU A 5 -29.17 12.71 47.42
N VAL A 6 -30.28 12.05 47.72
CA VAL A 6 -30.47 10.61 47.41
C VAL A 6 -30.44 10.32 45.90
N PRO A 7 -31.22 11.02 45.04
CA PRO A 7 -31.16 10.80 43.60
C PRO A 7 -29.83 11.25 42.97
N VAL A 8 -29.19 12.31 43.49
CA VAL A 8 -27.86 12.72 43.02
C VAL A 8 -26.81 11.68 43.36
N LEU A 9 -26.80 11.16 44.59
CA LEU A 9 -25.88 10.11 45.01
C LEU A 9 -26.08 8.84 44.17
N TYR A 10 -27.32 8.42 43.93
CA TYR A 10 -27.63 7.30 43.05
C TYR A 10 -27.05 7.49 41.66
N LEU A 11 -27.23 8.66 41.05
CA LEU A 11 -26.71 8.96 39.72
C LEU A 11 -25.17 8.92 39.68
N THR A 12 -24.51 9.48 40.70
CA THR A 12 -23.03 9.45 40.77
C THR A 12 -22.48 8.03 40.93
N LEU A 13 -23.17 7.16 41.68
CA LEU A 13 -22.78 5.75 41.82
C LEU A 13 -22.99 4.97 40.52
N VAL A 14 -24.10 5.22 39.80
CA VAL A 14 -24.36 4.59 38.50
C VAL A 14 -23.34 5.04 37.46
N ILE A 15 -23.10 6.34 37.33
CA ILE A 15 -22.13 6.87 36.36
C ILE A 15 -20.71 6.44 36.73
N GLY A 16 -20.35 6.51 38.01
CA GLY A 16 -19.03 6.12 38.51
C GLY A 16 -18.74 4.63 38.29
N SER A 17 -19.70 3.76 38.60
CA SER A 17 -19.56 2.32 38.34
C SER A 17 -19.52 1.99 36.84
N LEU A 18 -20.33 2.65 36.02
CA LEU A 18 -20.29 2.50 34.57
C LEU A 18 -18.96 2.97 33.96
N PHE A 19 -18.41 4.07 34.47
CA PHE A 19 -17.11 4.59 34.04
C PHE A 19 -15.96 3.63 34.39
N ILE A 20 -15.93 3.13 35.64
CA ILE A 20 -14.96 2.12 36.06
C ILE A 20 -15.07 0.86 35.18
N PHE A 21 -16.29 0.37 34.95
CA PHE A 21 -16.52 -0.82 34.14
C PHE A 21 -16.09 -0.61 32.68
N SER A 22 -16.48 0.51 32.07
CA SER A 22 -16.10 0.87 30.70
C SER A 22 -14.58 0.97 30.55
N TYR A 23 -13.90 1.61 31.51
CA TYR A 23 -12.44 1.71 31.51
C TYR A 23 -11.76 0.35 31.58
N PHE A 24 -12.16 -0.51 32.53
CA PHE A 24 -11.57 -1.85 32.66
C PHE A 24 -11.90 -2.77 31.47
N TYR A 25 -13.13 -2.70 30.96
CA TYR A 25 -13.56 -3.46 29.79
C TYR A 25 -12.77 -3.06 28.55
N ARG A 26 -12.66 -1.75 28.27
CA ARG A 26 -11.91 -1.23 27.12
C ARG A 26 -10.42 -1.55 27.25
N LYS A 27 -9.86 -1.44 28.45
CA LYS A 27 -8.45 -1.82 28.72
C LYS A 27 -8.21 -3.31 28.49
N ARG A 28 -9.12 -4.19 28.91
CA ARG A 28 -9.01 -5.64 28.66
C ARG A 28 -9.18 -5.98 27.19
N LYS A 29 -10.15 -5.38 26.51
CA LYS A 29 -10.36 -5.54 25.06
C LYS A 29 -9.17 -5.08 24.23
N ALA A 30 -8.51 -3.99 24.63
CA ALA A 30 -7.28 -3.52 23.98
C ALA A 30 -6.05 -4.39 24.30
N ALA A 31 -6.07 -5.17 25.38
CA ALA A 31 -4.98 -6.07 25.76
C ALA A 31 -5.04 -7.42 25.04
N THR A 32 -6.16 -7.77 24.39
CA THR A 32 -6.25 -8.92 23.50
C THR A 32 -5.30 -8.69 22.32
N ARG A 33 -4.15 -9.36 22.34
CA ARG A 33 -3.21 -9.30 21.22
C ARG A 33 -3.74 -10.16 20.09
N LEU A 34 -4.16 -9.47 19.04
CA LEU A 34 -4.33 -10.04 17.71
C LEU A 34 -2.98 -10.54 17.21
N GLU A 35 -2.98 -11.71 16.59
CA GLU A 35 -1.82 -12.22 15.89
C GLU A 35 -1.48 -11.27 14.72
N PRO A 36 -0.21 -10.87 14.54
CA PRO A 36 0.20 -10.05 13.41
C PRO A 36 -0.19 -10.72 12.09
N TRP A 37 -0.93 -10.01 11.25
CA TRP A 37 -1.41 -10.53 9.96
C TRP A 37 -0.28 -10.87 9.00
N PHE A 38 0.75 -10.01 8.96
CA PHE A 38 1.94 -10.24 8.15
C PHE A 38 3.08 -10.79 9.01
N PRO A 39 3.89 -11.71 8.44
CA PRO A 39 5.11 -12.13 9.10
C PRO A 39 6.08 -10.94 9.25
N SER A 40 7.09 -11.12 10.10
CA SER A 40 8.18 -10.16 10.29
C SER A 40 8.73 -9.68 8.94
N HIS A 41 9.08 -8.40 8.85
CA HIS A 41 9.50 -7.74 7.61
C HIS A 41 11.02 -7.79 7.43
N PRO A 42 11.57 -8.75 6.66
CA PRO A 42 13.02 -8.93 6.59
C PRO A 42 13.71 -7.77 5.86
N GLU A 43 13.10 -7.17 4.83
CA GLU A 43 13.67 -6.06 4.07
C GLU A 43 13.79 -4.80 4.94
N ARG A 44 12.75 -4.48 5.72
CA ARG A 44 12.80 -3.42 6.73
C ARG A 44 13.89 -3.69 7.76
N ASN A 45 13.94 -4.90 8.33
CA ASN A 45 14.96 -5.26 9.31
C ASN A 45 16.37 -5.14 8.73
N THR A 46 16.56 -5.54 7.48
CA THR A 46 17.84 -5.39 6.76
C THR A 46 18.21 -3.92 6.63
N TYR A 47 17.28 -3.06 6.20
CA TYR A 47 17.51 -1.63 6.09
C TYR A 47 17.85 -0.98 7.43
N VAL A 48 17.08 -1.27 8.48
CA VAL A 48 17.35 -0.75 9.84
C VAL A 48 18.70 -1.24 10.37
N THR A 49 19.05 -2.50 10.09
CA THR A 49 20.37 -3.05 10.46
C THR A 49 21.49 -2.32 9.73
N LEU A 50 21.31 -2.01 8.43
CA LEU A 50 22.27 -1.22 7.66
C LEU A 50 22.40 0.20 8.20
N LEU A 51 21.31 0.80 8.68
CA LEU A 51 21.32 2.13 9.28
C LEU A 51 22.05 2.16 10.64
N GLN A 52 21.99 1.05 11.39
CA GLN A 52 22.68 0.89 12.68
C GLN A 52 24.17 0.55 12.54
N LEU A 53 24.66 0.27 11.32
CA LEU A 53 26.04 -0.13 11.09
C LEU A 53 26.98 1.09 11.09
N THR A 54 27.71 1.27 12.19
CA THR A 54 28.63 2.41 12.37
C THR A 54 30.05 2.15 11.85
N SER A 55 30.49 0.89 11.70
CA SER A 55 31.87 0.57 11.28
C SER A 55 31.94 -0.74 10.46
N PRO A 56 32.18 -0.69 9.14
CA PRO A 56 32.20 0.47 8.25
C PRO A 56 30.79 1.04 7.99
N PRO A 57 30.63 2.34 7.71
CA PRO A 57 29.33 2.92 7.38
C PRO A 57 28.80 2.36 6.06
N ALA A 58 27.50 2.05 6.02
CA ALA A 58 26.84 1.61 4.80
C ALA A 58 26.91 2.71 3.72
N SER A 59 27.14 2.33 2.47
CA SER A 59 27.14 3.29 1.37
C SER A 59 25.72 3.81 1.11
N ASP A 60 25.62 5.08 0.75
CA ASP A 60 24.34 5.73 0.45
C ASP A 60 23.59 5.03 -0.71
N SER A 61 24.32 4.54 -1.72
CA SER A 61 23.75 3.73 -2.78
C SER A 61 23.13 2.42 -2.28
N LEU A 62 23.74 1.78 -1.27
CA LEU A 62 23.24 0.56 -0.67
C LEU A 62 21.98 0.84 0.16
N LEU A 63 21.96 1.94 0.92
CA LEU A 63 20.78 2.36 1.69
C LEU A 63 19.58 2.67 0.78
N LYS A 64 19.80 3.40 -0.32
CA LYS A 64 18.78 3.66 -1.34
C LYS A 64 18.26 2.37 -1.98
N ALA A 65 19.16 1.44 -2.33
CA ALA A 65 18.77 0.15 -2.88
C ALA A 65 17.98 -0.70 -1.87
N ALA A 66 18.39 -0.70 -0.60
CA ALA A 66 17.67 -1.38 0.47
C ALA A 66 16.28 -0.77 0.72
N LEU A 67 16.15 0.55 0.65
CA LEU A 67 14.86 1.24 0.76
C LEU A 67 13.92 0.89 -0.40
N ILE A 68 14.43 0.82 -1.64
CA ILE A 68 13.63 0.35 -2.78
C ILE A 68 13.19 -1.10 -2.55
N ARG A 69 14.06 -1.96 -2.02
CA ARG A 69 13.70 -3.36 -1.74
C ARG A 69 12.61 -3.46 -0.66
N ARG A 70 12.67 -2.62 0.38
CA ARG A 70 11.60 -2.46 1.38
C ARG A 70 10.29 -2.05 0.69
N ALA A 71 10.32 -0.98 -0.11
CA ALA A 71 9.14 -0.50 -0.85
C ALA A 71 8.54 -1.56 -1.79
N MET A 72 9.35 -2.40 -2.46
CA MET A 72 8.86 -3.51 -3.29
C MET A 72 8.08 -4.56 -2.48
N ALA A 73 8.54 -4.88 -1.26
CA ALA A 73 7.83 -5.79 -0.38
C ALA A 73 6.50 -5.18 0.09
N ASP A 74 6.48 -3.89 0.42
CA ASP A 74 5.26 -3.17 0.80
C ASP A 74 4.25 -3.14 -0.35
N VAL A 75 4.66 -2.84 -1.58
CA VAL A 75 3.78 -2.91 -2.76
C VAL A 75 3.16 -4.30 -2.91
N THR A 76 3.96 -5.35 -2.76
CA THR A 76 3.47 -6.73 -2.85
C THR A 76 2.40 -7.02 -1.78
N ARG A 77 2.61 -6.54 -0.55
CA ARG A 77 1.65 -6.69 0.56
C ARG A 77 0.39 -5.86 0.35
N VAL A 78 0.51 -4.64 -0.16
CA VAL A 78 -0.64 -3.78 -0.51
C VAL A 78 -1.50 -4.42 -1.59
N LEU A 79 -0.88 -4.95 -2.65
CA LEU A 79 -1.61 -5.67 -3.70
C LEU A 79 -2.38 -6.86 -3.11
N TYR A 80 -1.74 -7.63 -2.23
CA TYR A 80 -2.40 -8.72 -1.52
C TYR A 80 -3.58 -8.26 -0.66
N LEU A 81 -3.43 -7.20 0.14
CA LEU A 81 -4.54 -6.65 0.94
C LEU A 81 -5.71 -6.21 0.06
N ARG A 82 -5.43 -5.51 -1.05
CA ARG A 82 -6.46 -5.02 -1.97
C ARG A 82 -7.26 -6.15 -2.61
N GLU A 83 -6.60 -7.26 -2.96
CA GLU A 83 -7.25 -8.45 -3.51
C GLU A 83 -8.03 -9.22 -2.42
N ALA A 84 -7.50 -9.32 -1.21
CA ALA A 84 -8.10 -10.07 -0.11
C ALA A 84 -9.32 -9.39 0.52
N LYS A 85 -9.35 -8.04 0.58
CA LYS A 85 -10.41 -7.25 1.23
C LYS A 85 -11.84 -7.60 0.76
N PRO A 86 -12.16 -7.58 -0.55
CA PRO A 86 -13.51 -7.92 -1.01
C PRO A 86 -13.87 -9.40 -0.75
N ALA A 87 -12.91 -10.31 -0.85
CA ALA A 87 -13.13 -11.73 -0.58
C ALA A 87 -13.46 -11.97 0.90
N LEU A 88 -12.70 -11.36 1.82
CA LEU A 88 -12.93 -11.45 3.26
C LEU A 88 -14.28 -10.83 3.65
N GLN A 89 -14.64 -9.69 3.06
CA GLN A 89 -15.93 -9.06 3.32
C GLN A 89 -17.10 -9.96 2.91
N ALA A 90 -17.01 -10.65 1.77
CA ALA A 90 -18.03 -11.61 1.34
C ALA A 90 -18.12 -12.82 2.30
N LEU A 91 -16.98 -13.33 2.78
CA LEU A 91 -16.93 -14.43 3.75
C LEU A 91 -17.50 -14.04 5.13
N LEU A 92 -17.32 -12.78 5.54
CA LEU A 92 -17.85 -12.23 6.78
C LEU A 92 -19.37 -12.16 6.76
N GLN A 93 -19.95 -11.64 5.67
CA GLN A 93 -21.41 -11.60 5.48
C GLN A 93 -22.04 -13.00 5.49
N LYS A 94 -21.29 -14.02 5.06
CA LYS A 94 -21.71 -15.43 5.11
C LYS A 94 -21.56 -16.06 6.51
N GLY A 95 -20.93 -15.38 7.46
CA GLY A 95 -20.65 -15.90 8.81
C GLY A 95 -19.61 -17.03 8.84
N SER A 96 -18.83 -17.19 7.77
CA SER A 96 -17.81 -18.25 7.64
C SER A 96 -16.45 -17.89 8.25
N ILE A 97 -16.26 -16.62 8.61
CA ILE A 97 -15.07 -16.10 9.30
C ILE A 97 -15.50 -15.30 10.53
N GLY A 98 -14.64 -15.23 11.54
CA GLY A 98 -14.90 -14.43 12.74
C GLY A 98 -14.58 -12.94 12.54
N GLU A 99 -15.29 -12.08 13.26
CA GLU A 99 -15.05 -10.63 13.33
C GLU A 99 -13.62 -10.30 13.81
N GLU A 100 -13.01 -11.16 14.64
CA GLU A 100 -11.63 -10.99 15.11
C GLU A 100 -10.63 -11.01 13.94
N LEU A 101 -10.83 -11.89 12.95
CA LEU A 101 -9.99 -11.97 11.76
C LEU A 101 -10.14 -10.70 10.91
N TRP A 102 -11.37 -10.21 10.77
CA TRP A 102 -11.66 -8.98 10.05
C TRP A 102 -11.03 -7.76 10.73
N ASN A 103 -11.12 -7.67 12.05
CA ASN A 103 -10.46 -6.61 12.82
C ASN A 103 -8.93 -6.68 12.72
N SER A 104 -8.35 -7.90 12.73
CA SER A 104 -6.92 -8.10 12.47
C SER A 104 -6.50 -7.61 11.09
N PHE A 105 -7.30 -7.93 10.06
CA PHE A 105 -7.07 -7.47 8.70
C PHE A 105 -7.10 -5.94 8.59
N LEU A 106 -8.09 -5.28 9.19
CA LEU A 106 -8.17 -3.81 9.22
C LEU A 106 -7.03 -3.16 10.01
N GLN A 107 -6.56 -3.81 11.06
CA GLN A 107 -5.37 -3.37 11.79
C GLN A 107 -4.12 -3.47 10.92
N ALA A 108 -3.96 -4.58 10.18
CA ALA A 108 -2.85 -4.78 9.26
C ALA A 108 -2.87 -3.81 8.08
N GLU A 109 -4.05 -3.43 7.59
CA GLU A 109 -4.22 -2.38 6.58
C GLU A 109 -3.67 -1.04 7.09
N LYS A 110 -4.05 -0.63 8.31
CA LYS A 110 -3.53 0.60 8.93
C LYS A 110 -2.04 0.54 9.22
N GLU A 111 -1.53 -0.61 9.65
CA GLU A 111 -0.09 -0.82 9.86
C GLU A 111 0.69 -0.69 8.54
N MET A 112 0.15 -1.23 7.45
CA MET A 112 0.73 -1.09 6.11
C MET A 112 0.68 0.36 5.61
N GLU A 113 -0.42 1.08 5.85
CA GLU A 113 -0.52 2.51 5.52
C GLU A 113 0.53 3.34 6.27
N ALA A 114 0.76 3.05 7.55
CA ALA A 114 1.79 3.72 8.35
C ALA A 114 3.20 3.43 7.79
N GLU A 115 3.49 2.18 7.43
CA GLU A 115 4.76 1.77 6.82
C GLU A 115 5.01 2.49 5.48
N ILE A 116 3.99 2.58 4.62
CA ILE A 116 4.09 3.30 3.33
C ILE A 116 4.45 4.78 3.56
N VAL A 117 3.79 5.40 4.54
CA VAL A 117 4.05 6.80 4.89
C VAL A 117 5.48 6.95 5.44
N GLU A 118 5.94 6.05 6.31
CA GLU A 118 7.31 6.03 6.84
C GLU A 118 8.34 5.94 5.70
N VAL A 119 8.17 5.00 4.77
CA VAL A 119 9.06 4.84 3.59
C VAL A 119 9.03 6.07 2.69
N MET A 120 7.88 6.71 2.51
CA MET A 120 7.77 7.95 1.73
C MET A 120 8.56 9.09 2.37
N TYR A 121 8.46 9.26 3.69
CA TYR A 121 9.24 10.25 4.43
C TYR A 121 10.74 9.95 4.38
N GLU A 122 11.14 8.69 4.61
CA GLU A 122 12.54 8.25 4.50
C GLU A 122 13.11 8.51 3.11
N ALA A 123 12.38 8.19 2.05
CA ALA A 123 12.80 8.46 0.68
C ALA A 123 13.03 9.96 0.45
N ASN A 124 12.15 10.81 0.97
CA ASN A 124 12.33 12.27 0.89
C ASN A 124 13.56 12.77 1.65
N THR A 125 14.03 12.06 2.69
CA THR A 125 15.29 12.42 3.38
C THR A 125 16.54 12.16 2.53
N PHE A 126 16.49 11.16 1.64
CA PHE A 126 17.59 10.89 0.71
C PHE A 126 17.58 11.85 -0.48
N VAL A 127 16.40 12.05 -1.08
CA VAL A 127 16.21 12.92 -2.24
C VAL A 127 14.82 13.56 -2.15
N ASN A 128 14.77 14.89 -2.16
CA ASN A 128 13.52 15.65 -2.12
C ASN A 128 12.59 15.24 -3.27
N GLY A 129 11.34 14.88 -2.94
CA GLY A 129 10.34 14.45 -3.93
C GLY A 129 10.42 12.98 -4.33
N TRP A 130 11.44 12.23 -3.88
CA TRP A 130 11.57 10.82 -4.23
C TRP A 130 10.47 9.94 -3.65
N GLY A 131 9.91 10.33 -2.49
CA GLY A 131 8.80 9.60 -1.87
C GLY A 131 7.55 9.52 -2.75
N GLN A 132 7.32 10.47 -3.65
CA GLN A 132 6.16 10.44 -4.57
C GLN A 132 6.32 9.40 -5.68
N VAL A 133 7.56 9.09 -6.08
CA VAL A 133 7.85 8.22 -7.23
C VAL A 133 8.33 6.82 -6.82
N ILE A 134 8.85 6.66 -5.61
CA ILE A 134 9.47 5.40 -5.15
C ILE A 134 8.54 4.19 -5.29
N PHE A 135 7.26 4.34 -4.93
CA PHE A 135 6.28 3.25 -5.00
C PHE A 135 5.85 2.93 -6.44
N ALA A 136 5.81 3.93 -7.33
CA ALA A 136 5.57 3.68 -8.75
C ALA A 136 6.73 2.88 -9.37
N SER A 137 7.98 3.29 -9.09
CA SER A 137 9.17 2.54 -9.52
C SER A 137 9.21 1.13 -8.90
N ALA A 138 8.90 0.99 -7.61
CA ALA A 138 8.88 -0.30 -6.93
C ALA A 138 7.80 -1.23 -7.52
N GLY A 139 6.63 -0.71 -7.88
CA GLY A 139 5.58 -1.49 -8.54
C GLY A 139 6.02 -2.08 -9.87
N GLU A 140 6.68 -1.28 -10.71
CA GLU A 140 7.27 -1.76 -11.97
C GLU A 140 8.35 -2.82 -11.74
N MET A 141 9.18 -2.65 -10.71
CA MET A 141 10.20 -3.64 -10.34
C MET A 141 9.60 -4.96 -9.85
N VAL A 142 8.54 -4.91 -9.03
CA VAL A 142 7.82 -6.11 -8.55
C VAL A 142 7.21 -6.87 -9.73
N GLN A 143 6.60 -6.15 -10.67
CA GLN A 143 6.02 -6.76 -11.86
C GLN A 143 7.10 -7.38 -12.76
N ASN A 144 8.24 -6.69 -12.93
CA ASN A 144 9.39 -7.22 -13.67
C ASN A 144 9.97 -8.49 -13.02
N GLU A 145 10.12 -8.50 -11.70
CA GLU A 145 10.60 -9.66 -10.94
C GLU A 145 9.63 -10.84 -11.06
N LYS A 146 8.33 -10.60 -11.02
CA LYS A 146 7.30 -11.63 -11.22
C LYS A 146 7.39 -12.27 -12.61
N ILE A 147 7.56 -11.45 -13.65
CA ILE A 147 7.71 -11.94 -15.03
C ILE A 147 9.01 -12.76 -15.17
N LYS A 148 10.14 -12.26 -14.66
CA LYS A 148 11.42 -12.97 -14.69
C LYS A 148 11.36 -14.32 -13.97
N LYS A 149 10.80 -14.36 -12.75
CA LYS A 149 10.61 -15.59 -11.99
C LYS A 149 9.79 -16.62 -12.77
N ALA A 150 8.72 -16.19 -13.42
CA ALA A 150 7.93 -17.10 -14.26
C ALA A 150 8.78 -17.71 -15.39
N PHE A 151 9.60 -16.91 -16.09
CA PHE A 151 10.51 -17.41 -17.13
C PHE A 151 11.58 -18.38 -16.59
N ASP A 152 12.14 -18.10 -15.41
CA ASP A 152 13.15 -18.95 -14.76
C ASP A 152 12.56 -20.30 -14.28
N GLU A 153 11.26 -20.32 -13.93
CA GLU A 153 10.55 -21.52 -13.51
C GLU A 153 10.08 -22.40 -14.68
N LEU A 154 9.84 -21.83 -15.86
CA LEU A 154 9.41 -22.57 -17.06
C LEU A 154 10.26 -23.81 -17.40
N PRO A 155 11.61 -23.77 -17.46
CA PRO A 155 12.40 -24.96 -17.78
C PRO A 155 12.25 -26.05 -16.71
N LYS A 156 12.15 -25.67 -15.43
CA LYS A 156 11.98 -26.63 -14.32
C LYS A 156 10.62 -27.33 -14.41
N VAL A 157 9.56 -26.55 -14.63
CA VAL A 157 8.20 -27.07 -14.81
C VAL A 157 8.11 -27.96 -16.05
N ARG A 158 8.79 -27.58 -17.15
CA ARG A 158 8.83 -28.39 -18.38
C ARG A 158 9.52 -29.74 -18.15
N ALA A 159 10.68 -29.75 -17.49
CA ALA A 159 11.40 -30.97 -17.17
C ALA A 159 10.58 -31.90 -16.25
N GLN A 160 9.96 -31.34 -15.19
CA GLN A 160 9.09 -32.11 -14.31
C GLN A 160 7.92 -32.75 -15.08
N LYS A 161 7.22 -31.96 -15.90
CA LYS A 161 6.13 -32.45 -16.75
C LYS A 161 6.61 -33.54 -17.71
N GLU A 162 7.76 -33.36 -18.37
CA GLU A 162 8.31 -34.37 -19.28
C GLU A 162 8.57 -35.70 -18.57
N THR A 163 9.13 -35.68 -17.35
CA THR A 163 9.30 -36.91 -16.58
C THR A 163 7.98 -37.56 -16.17
N GLU A 164 6.97 -36.78 -15.81
CA GLU A 164 5.65 -37.29 -15.44
C GLU A 164 4.89 -37.87 -16.64
N TYR A 165 4.94 -37.20 -17.80
CA TYR A 165 4.30 -37.68 -19.02
C TYR A 165 5.06 -38.85 -19.66
N SER A 166 6.39 -38.88 -19.57
CA SER A 166 7.22 -40.00 -20.03
C SER A 166 6.94 -41.28 -19.22
N LYS A 167 6.80 -41.17 -17.89
CA LYS A 167 6.39 -42.31 -17.03
C LYS A 167 4.98 -42.83 -17.34
N LYS A 168 4.08 -41.96 -17.80
CA LYS A 168 2.70 -42.32 -18.19
C LYS A 168 2.60 -42.85 -19.63
N ARG A 169 3.61 -42.63 -20.48
CA ARG A 169 3.73 -43.21 -21.82
C ARG A 169 4.47 -44.56 -21.77
N LYS A 170 3.80 -45.62 -21.31
CA LYS A 170 4.22 -46.99 -21.70
C LYS A 170 3.91 -47.17 -23.21
N PRO A 171 4.87 -47.60 -24.05
CA PRO A 171 4.63 -47.73 -25.48
C PRO A 171 3.62 -48.85 -25.72
N LYS A 172 2.48 -48.52 -26.33
CA LYS A 172 1.67 -49.51 -27.05
C LYS A 172 2.51 -49.87 -28.28
N SER A 173 3.16 -51.04 -28.21
CA SER A 173 3.96 -51.62 -29.29
C SER A 173 3.15 -51.58 -30.60
N ILE A 174 3.49 -50.65 -31.49
CA ILE A 174 3.15 -50.75 -32.89
C ILE A 174 4.31 -51.53 -33.49
N GLN A 175 4.05 -52.79 -33.83
CA GLN A 175 4.97 -53.67 -34.54
C GLN A 175 5.42 -53.00 -35.84
N GLU A 176 6.72 -52.75 -35.91
CA GLU A 176 7.44 -52.32 -37.09
C GLU A 176 7.69 -53.54 -37.99
N LYS A 177 7.26 -53.47 -39.26
CA LYS A 177 7.58 -54.45 -40.32
C LYS A 177 8.65 -53.82 -41.25
N PRO A 178 9.67 -54.58 -41.72
CA PRO A 178 10.89 -54.02 -42.34
C PRO A 178 10.74 -53.53 -43.80
N PRO A 179 11.78 -52.88 -44.37
CA PRO A 179 11.68 -51.84 -45.41
C PRO A 179 11.84 -52.36 -46.85
N VAL A 180 11.26 -51.64 -47.81
CA VAL A 180 11.62 -51.75 -49.24
C VAL A 180 11.84 -50.36 -49.85
N SER A 181 13.11 -50.15 -50.21
CA SER A 181 13.76 -49.36 -51.26
C SER A 181 13.33 -47.92 -51.62
N PRO A 182 14.31 -47.06 -51.98
CA PRO A 182 14.10 -45.63 -52.21
C PRO A 182 13.63 -45.37 -53.64
N SER A 183 12.61 -44.53 -53.79
CA SER A 183 12.28 -43.90 -55.07
C SER A 183 11.91 -42.45 -54.82
N SER A 184 12.75 -41.60 -55.39
CA SER A 184 12.62 -40.15 -55.56
C SER A 184 11.21 -39.73 -55.98
N THR A 185 10.66 -38.67 -55.36
CA THR A 185 9.86 -37.65 -56.06
C THR A 185 9.81 -36.36 -55.23
N THR A 186 10.40 -35.34 -55.84
CA THR A 186 10.25 -33.88 -55.72
C THR A 186 8.92 -33.32 -55.18
N SER A 187 9.03 -32.39 -54.19
CA SER A 187 8.35 -31.08 -54.03
C SER A 187 6.80 -30.99 -53.95
N PRO A 188 6.17 -29.87 -53.50
CA PRO A 188 6.63 -28.72 -52.70
C PRO A 188 5.68 -28.28 -51.54
N LEU A 189 6.25 -27.42 -50.68
CA LEU A 189 5.68 -26.40 -49.78
C LEU A 189 4.26 -25.86 -50.10
N PRO A 190 3.41 -25.64 -49.08
CA PRO A 190 2.35 -24.62 -49.13
C PRO A 190 2.67 -23.41 -48.21
N SER A 191 2.58 -22.23 -48.82
CA SER A 191 2.66 -20.91 -48.19
C SER A 191 1.53 -20.62 -47.19
N PRO A 192 1.74 -19.68 -46.23
CA PRO A 192 0.72 -19.25 -45.28
C PRO A 192 -0.25 -18.23 -45.89
N ALA A 193 -1.55 -18.48 -45.74
CA ALA A 193 -2.62 -17.57 -46.14
C ALA A 193 -2.84 -16.46 -45.10
N ALA A 194 -2.96 -15.24 -45.58
CA ALA A 194 -3.17 -13.99 -44.85
C ALA A 194 -4.67 -13.78 -44.48
N PRO A 195 -5.01 -12.81 -43.60
CA PRO A 195 -6.30 -12.67 -42.92
C PRO A 195 -7.36 -11.91 -43.76
N PRO A 196 -8.67 -12.06 -43.48
CA PRO A 196 -9.69 -11.26 -44.14
C PRO A 196 -9.92 -9.89 -43.48
N THR A 197 -9.90 -8.84 -44.30
CA THR A 197 -10.40 -7.48 -44.05
C THR A 197 -11.94 -7.43 -44.21
N PRO A 198 -12.67 -6.56 -43.48
CA PRO A 198 -14.14 -6.47 -43.55
C PRO A 198 -14.63 -5.57 -44.70
N THR A 199 -15.81 -5.89 -45.26
CA THR A 199 -16.53 -5.07 -46.25
C THR A 199 -17.78 -4.43 -45.61
N PRO A 200 -18.14 -3.17 -45.95
CA PRO A 200 -19.16 -2.37 -45.27
C PRO A 200 -20.53 -2.40 -45.99
N GLN A 201 -21.63 -2.06 -45.29
CA GLN A 201 -22.83 -1.47 -45.90
C GLN A 201 -23.83 -0.89 -44.87
N SER A 202 -24.03 0.44 -44.98
CA SER A 202 -25.29 1.24 -45.02
C SER A 202 -26.43 1.03 -44.00
N ALA A 203 -27.29 1.99 -43.65
CA ALA A 203 -27.45 3.46 -43.77
C ALA A 203 -28.85 3.77 -43.15
N GLN A 204 -29.08 5.03 -42.72
CA GLN A 204 -30.34 5.83 -42.69
C GLN A 204 -30.44 6.68 -41.40
N SER A 205 -30.31 8.02 -41.47
CA SER A 205 -31.35 9.07 -41.74
C SER A 205 -31.73 9.75 -40.40
N ALA A 206 -31.92 11.07 -40.21
CA ALA A 206 -32.15 12.22 -41.06
C ALA A 206 -31.86 13.55 -40.30
N THR A 207 -31.65 14.64 -41.04
CA THR A 207 -31.73 16.06 -40.65
C THR A 207 -33.20 16.53 -40.57
N PRO A 208 -33.48 17.72 -40.00
CA PRO A 208 -33.67 18.90 -40.87
C PRO A 208 -33.08 20.22 -40.32
N ALA A 209 -33.00 21.20 -41.22
CA ALA A 209 -32.31 22.48 -41.14
C ALA A 209 -33.22 23.71 -40.94
N SER A 210 -32.63 24.85 -40.53
CA SER A 210 -32.94 26.27 -40.86
C SER A 210 -32.46 27.16 -39.68
N SER A 211 -31.88 28.36 -39.78
CA SER A 211 -31.79 29.39 -40.84
C SER A 211 -30.74 30.46 -40.43
N VAL A 212 -30.21 31.20 -41.42
CA VAL A 212 -29.37 32.44 -41.35
C VAL A 212 -30.29 33.62 -41.83
N PRO A 213 -30.03 34.97 -41.76
CA PRO A 213 -28.77 35.77 -41.69
C PRO A 213 -28.92 37.16 -40.96
N PRO A 214 -28.22 38.31 -41.24
CA PRO A 214 -26.86 38.62 -41.77
C PRO A 214 -26.00 39.61 -40.90
N THR A 215 -24.73 39.75 -41.32
CA THR A 215 -23.61 40.73 -41.08
C THR A 215 -24.04 42.21 -41.40
N PRO A 216 -23.27 43.35 -41.20
CA PRO A 216 -21.81 43.48 -41.33
C PRO A 216 -21.02 44.65 -40.62
N LEU A 217 -19.69 44.63 -40.83
CA LEU A 217 -18.72 45.76 -41.02
C LEU A 217 -17.59 45.97 -39.98
N ASP A 218 -16.41 45.51 -40.36
CA ASP A 218 -15.06 46.05 -40.09
C ASP A 218 -14.83 47.35 -40.93
N PRO A 219 -13.87 48.26 -40.60
CA PRO A 219 -12.49 48.07 -41.09
C PRO A 219 -11.31 48.75 -40.32
N SER A 220 -10.12 48.14 -40.49
CA SER A 220 -8.77 48.77 -40.58
C SER A 220 -8.11 49.31 -39.29
N THR A 221 -6.81 49.19 -38.97
CA THR A 221 -5.54 49.00 -39.72
C THR A 221 -4.44 48.74 -38.68
N ASN A 222 -3.62 47.69 -38.79
CA ASN A 222 -2.26 47.66 -39.36
C ASN A 222 -1.09 47.91 -38.36
N THR A 223 -0.21 46.90 -38.22
CA THR A 223 1.27 46.94 -38.38
C THR A 223 2.09 46.16 -37.33
N ASN A 224 2.89 45.24 -37.87
CA ASN A 224 4.23 44.79 -37.47
C ASN A 224 4.51 44.13 -36.11
N GLY A 225 4.97 42.87 -36.21
CA GLY A 225 6.39 42.60 -35.94
C GLY A 225 6.72 41.57 -34.86
N SER A 226 7.35 40.47 -35.33
CA SER A 226 8.34 39.65 -34.63
C SER A 226 7.90 38.62 -33.57
N ALA A 227 8.01 37.37 -34.02
CA ALA A 227 8.83 36.31 -33.45
C ALA A 227 8.48 35.66 -32.09
N SER A 228 8.63 34.34 -32.14
CA SER A 228 8.83 33.37 -31.06
C SER A 228 7.58 32.66 -30.50
N SER A 229 7.50 31.41 -30.93
CA SER A 229 6.76 30.28 -30.39
C SER A 229 6.93 30.13 -28.88
N THR A 230 5.83 30.07 -28.12
CA THR A 230 5.78 29.36 -26.83
C THR A 230 4.37 28.82 -26.61
N LEU A 231 4.24 27.50 -26.63
CA LEU A 231 3.04 26.74 -26.30
C LEU A 231 2.81 26.81 -24.77
N ALA A 232 1.66 27.35 -24.36
CA ALA A 232 1.15 27.26 -22.99
C ALA A 232 -0.05 26.29 -22.96
N PRO A 233 -0.17 25.41 -21.94
CA PRO A 233 -1.31 24.50 -21.77
C PRO A 233 -2.50 25.17 -21.03
N PRO A 234 -3.72 24.63 -21.17
CA PRO A 234 -4.94 25.19 -20.58
C PRO A 234 -5.12 24.84 -19.08
N PRO A 235 -5.94 25.63 -18.34
CA PRO A 235 -6.09 25.54 -16.89
C PRO A 235 -7.08 24.46 -16.42
N SER A 236 -6.78 23.87 -15.27
CA SER A 236 -7.59 22.92 -14.51
C SER A 236 -8.69 23.62 -13.69
N SER A 237 -9.95 23.30 -13.99
CA SER A 237 -11.11 23.62 -13.15
C SER A 237 -11.32 22.50 -12.10
N ILE A 238 -11.32 22.89 -10.84
CA ILE A 238 -11.66 22.04 -9.68
C ILE A 238 -13.14 22.30 -9.37
N ASP A 239 -13.98 21.29 -9.58
CA ASP A 239 -15.36 21.27 -9.11
C ASP A 239 -15.39 20.74 -7.67
N THR A 240 -15.65 21.65 -6.74
CA THR A 240 -16.07 21.34 -5.37
C THR A 240 -17.59 21.30 -5.32
N GLU A 241 -18.19 20.11 -5.26
CA GLU A 241 -19.60 19.98 -4.86
C GLU A 241 -19.72 19.84 -3.34
N SER A 242 -20.29 20.90 -2.77
CA SER A 242 -20.80 21.02 -1.42
C SER A 242 -22.18 20.38 -1.30
N ILE A 243 -22.34 19.42 -0.40
CA ILE A 243 -23.66 19.12 0.20
C ILE A 243 -23.63 19.64 1.63
N ALA A 244 -24.34 20.75 1.80
CA ALA A 244 -24.75 21.28 3.09
C ALA A 244 -25.99 20.51 3.56
N SER A 245 -26.00 20.09 4.82
CA SER A 245 -27.25 20.04 5.59
C SER A 245 -26.98 20.52 7.00
N SER A 246 -27.75 21.56 7.33
CA SER A 246 -27.79 22.36 8.53
C SER A 246 -28.57 21.65 9.63
N ASP A 247 -28.05 21.70 10.86
CA ASP A 247 -28.74 21.82 12.16
C ASP A 247 -27.64 21.74 13.23
N GLY A 248 -27.41 22.66 14.17
CA GLY A 248 -28.23 23.75 14.65
C GLY A 248 -28.43 23.66 16.16
N GLU A 249 -27.39 23.52 17.00
CA GLU A 249 -27.54 23.84 18.44
C GLU A 249 -26.24 24.28 19.14
N LEU A 250 -26.44 25.26 20.03
CA LEU A 250 -25.52 26.15 20.73
C LEU A 250 -24.73 25.45 21.86
N VAL A 251 -23.41 25.69 21.98
CA VAL A 251 -22.79 26.17 23.24
C VAL A 251 -21.42 26.81 22.98
N SER A 252 -21.20 28.02 23.51
CA SER A 252 -19.93 28.75 23.52
C SER A 252 -18.88 28.18 24.51
N PRO A 253 -17.59 28.54 24.37
CA PRO A 253 -16.45 27.87 25.01
C PRO A 253 -16.05 28.47 26.37
N LEU A 254 -15.50 27.65 27.27
CA LEU A 254 -14.88 28.10 28.51
C LEU A 254 -13.35 27.86 28.46
N SER A 255 -12.58 28.94 28.46
CA SER A 255 -11.13 28.95 28.67
C SER A 255 -10.75 28.71 30.15
N PRO A 256 -9.50 28.31 30.45
CA PRO A 256 -9.07 27.94 31.81
C PRO A 256 -8.43 29.12 32.58
N PRO A 257 -8.48 29.14 33.93
CA PRO A 257 -7.53 29.89 34.75
C PRO A 257 -6.34 28.98 35.07
N GLY A 258 -5.07 29.39 35.01
CA GLY A 258 -4.47 30.56 35.63
C GLY A 258 -3.64 30.10 36.86
N LEU A 259 -2.32 29.99 36.72
CA LEU A 259 -1.36 29.72 37.81
C LEU A 259 -1.44 30.80 38.91
N PRO A 260 -0.96 30.50 40.13
CA PRO A 260 0.21 31.25 40.59
C PRO A 260 1.26 30.45 41.41
N GLN A 261 2.51 30.73 41.04
CA GLN A 261 3.76 30.91 41.81
C GLN A 261 3.98 30.27 43.21
N THR A 262 5.19 29.71 43.34
CA THR A 262 5.95 29.32 44.55
C THR A 262 6.37 30.57 45.37
N PRO A 263 6.91 30.49 46.63
CA PRO A 263 8.31 30.04 46.84
C PRO A 263 8.72 29.50 48.26
N LYS A 264 9.96 28.97 48.33
CA LYS A 264 10.90 28.82 49.49
C LYS A 264 10.57 27.79 50.60
N SER A 265 11.49 27.09 51.28
CA SER A 265 12.95 26.81 51.19
C SER A 265 13.36 25.96 52.42
N ALA A 266 14.54 25.30 52.37
CA ALA A 266 15.37 24.76 53.47
C ALA A 266 15.00 23.37 54.04
N SER A 267 15.90 22.43 54.39
CA SER A 267 17.39 22.38 54.41
C SER A 267 17.90 20.97 54.79
N SER A 268 19.05 20.56 54.20
CA SER A 268 20.16 19.70 54.72
C SER A 268 19.84 18.26 55.21
N SER A 269 20.69 17.22 55.15
CA SER A 269 22.17 17.09 55.23
C SER A 269 22.57 15.67 54.74
N LYS A 270 23.60 15.50 53.87
CA LYS A 270 25.03 15.22 54.17
C LYS A 270 25.37 13.75 54.47
N GLY A 271 26.29 13.15 53.69
CA GLY A 271 27.12 11.99 54.14
C GLY A 271 27.51 10.93 53.09
N THR A 272 28.64 11.11 52.39
CA THR A 272 29.51 10.06 51.79
C THR A 272 30.63 9.70 52.80
N PRO A 273 31.64 8.82 52.54
CA PRO A 273 31.78 7.62 51.69
C PRO A 273 32.41 6.40 52.44
N GLY A 274 32.56 5.22 51.81
CA GLY A 274 33.25 4.07 52.42
C GLY A 274 33.89 3.09 51.41
N LYS A 275 35.20 2.83 51.58
CA LYS A 275 36.17 2.07 50.76
C LYS A 275 36.22 0.55 51.05
N SER A 276 36.94 -0.17 50.16
CA SER A 276 37.74 -1.41 50.36
C SER A 276 37.00 -2.76 50.22
N ALA A 277 37.53 -3.89 49.71
CA ALA A 277 38.87 -4.38 49.33
C ALA A 277 38.72 -5.58 48.35
N LYS A 278 39.48 -5.76 47.26
CA LYS A 278 40.78 -6.47 47.07
C LYS A 278 40.87 -7.95 47.54
N LYS A 279 40.83 -8.91 46.59
CA LYS A 279 41.59 -10.19 46.46
C LYS A 279 40.95 -10.99 45.30
N GLY A 280 41.58 -11.51 44.24
CA GLY A 280 42.96 -11.88 43.98
C GLY A 280 43.17 -13.40 44.14
N LYS A 281 43.12 -14.21 43.07
CA LYS A 281 44.04 -15.34 42.85
C LYS A 281 43.94 -15.99 41.45
N LYS A 282 45.10 -16.06 40.79
CA LYS A 282 45.47 -16.90 39.64
C LYS A 282 45.35 -18.41 39.93
N ARG A 283 45.17 -19.21 38.87
CA ARG A 283 45.79 -20.52 38.55
C ARG A 283 44.86 -21.24 37.55
N LYS A 284 45.30 -21.96 36.52
CA LYS A 284 46.60 -22.25 35.93
C LYS A 284 46.28 -22.73 34.51
#